data_AF-A0A524DCC5-F1
#
_entry.id   AF-A0A524DCC5-F1
#
_cell.length_a   1.000
_cell.length_b   1.000
_cell.length_c   1.000
_cell.angle_alpha   90.00
_cell.angle_beta   90.00
_cell.angle_gamma   90.00
#
_symmetry.space_group_name_H-M   'P 1'
#
loop_
_entity.id
_entity.type
_entity.pdbx_description
1 polymer ?
#
loop_
_entity_poly.entity_id
_entity_poly.type
_entity_poly.pdbx_seq_one_letter_code
_entity_poly.pdbx_strand_id
1 'polypeptide(L)'
;MKTTKFLDTKMHVRVSHSYKQQILEILALIRVLNNYYYKKKKIQEEIKPNILQKFAKEIQALKKNEDWFFTLPSLLEAINQDFMSQKDSFRFPDSILLFEAWMNLGFESLYPKMVFQFEFPGFLKGEQTRHIFQFIFSTSRGISFPISFTPQFYGYTPRFLKFLEPLFKWVHKIPHCLNKLFFQIENKLNIKRHHPGEFESVLISRFEGNIYRGIDTLFHGYFTDDPKKLGIYESFNKALESLAFSYRIGDHAMKIIASPSRNLQKLSVPLIDCYSIKEKYDVNFYSYIKRLMKVNTHLSQKKIYYRHKRKEMISNLPPLEKLSFWINILKYNLLPNQDIPERFQKIENIHKHKHLIEKLRTLLWITPLYSHTIHDPSRLKESFKFSKKAKEFDNLEYDVSSKESIFLSFIHSYETDHNFSFQDKEVLKAVKGLRDKMAKMWLYFKERFFKYALNQLREMGEYSLKDENYGEKIKENLDNLIPIMAIYEIFNRPLSESVYPESVPQTQRLGAHLAKFLTSKYNPLGLTLIKFFNLLAYRNWSYLITRKRLNLKEFYNFIVDLPVWDDIPKNIRDIIRINKV
;
A
#
# COMPACT_ATOMS: atom_id res chain seq x y z
N MET A 1 21.53 -18.63 -11.97
CA MET A 1 21.31 -17.30 -12.62
C MET A 1 22.46 -16.42 -12.16
N LYS A 2 23.28 -15.85 -13.07
CA LYS A 2 24.33 -14.90 -12.68
C LYS A 2 23.68 -13.69 -12.01
N THR A 3 24.02 -13.42 -10.75
CA THR A 3 23.58 -12.29 -9.95
C THR A 3 24.21 -11.01 -10.49
N THR A 4 23.58 -10.38 -11.47
CA THR A 4 23.86 -8.98 -11.80
C THR A 4 23.39 -8.11 -10.65
N LYS A 5 24.31 -7.37 -10.01
CA LYS A 5 24.01 -6.43 -8.93
C LYS A 5 22.84 -5.52 -9.34
N PHE A 6 21.79 -5.47 -8.51
CA PHE A 6 20.51 -4.84 -8.85
C PHE A 6 20.55 -3.30 -8.83
N LEU A 7 21.61 -2.70 -8.30
CA LEU A 7 21.77 -1.26 -8.10
C LEU A 7 22.60 -0.53 -9.18
N ASP A 8 23.01 -1.18 -10.26
CA ASP A 8 23.74 -0.53 -11.38
C ASP A 8 22.83 0.36 -12.26
N THR A 9 21.87 1.07 -11.66
CA THR A 9 21.03 2.04 -12.37
C THR A 9 21.79 3.34 -12.55
N LYS A 10 21.97 3.79 -13.81
CA LYS A 10 22.60 5.09 -14.10
C LYS A 10 21.73 6.29 -13.67
N MET A 11 20.43 6.07 -13.45
CA MET A 11 19.47 7.14 -13.13
C MET A 11 19.27 7.28 -11.62
N HIS A 12 19.18 8.52 -11.17
CA HIS A 12 18.94 8.87 -9.78
C HIS A 12 17.93 10.02 -9.69
N VAL A 13 17.18 10.05 -8.59
CA VAL A 13 16.30 11.17 -8.25
C VAL A 13 16.80 11.89 -7.01
N ARG A 14 16.55 13.20 -6.96
CA ARG A 14 16.95 14.04 -5.84
C ARG A 14 15.82 14.10 -4.83
N VAL A 15 16.10 13.64 -3.60
CA VAL A 15 15.17 13.72 -2.47
C VAL A 15 15.68 14.75 -1.48
N SER A 16 14.87 15.76 -1.20
CA SER A 16 15.13 16.81 -0.21
C SER A 16 15.33 16.19 1.15
N HIS A 17 16.46 16.51 1.76
CA HIS A 17 16.89 15.88 2.99
C HIS A 17 17.65 16.84 3.91
N SER A 18 16.90 17.57 4.73
CA SER A 18 17.42 18.57 5.66
C SER A 18 17.92 17.98 6.97
N TYR A 19 18.82 18.68 7.66
CA TYR A 19 19.29 18.30 9.00
C TYR A 19 18.14 18.12 10.01
N LYS A 20 17.10 18.95 9.93
CA LYS A 20 15.87 18.79 10.72
C LYS A 20 15.16 17.46 10.44
N GLN A 21 15.08 17.05 9.18
CA GLN A 21 14.53 15.75 8.81
C GLN A 21 15.38 14.64 9.43
N GLN A 22 16.70 14.67 9.25
CA GLN A 22 17.62 13.67 9.80
C GLN A 22 17.43 13.42 11.31
N ILE A 23 17.45 14.48 12.13
CA ILE A 23 17.29 14.38 13.59
C ILE A 23 15.96 13.72 13.96
N LEU A 24 14.87 14.16 13.33
CA LEU A 24 13.54 13.67 13.67
C LEU A 24 13.26 12.26 13.12
N GLU A 25 13.89 11.89 11.99
CA GLU A 25 13.82 10.54 11.44
C GLU A 25 14.52 9.51 12.34
N ILE A 26 15.68 9.86 12.94
CA ILE A 26 16.40 8.98 13.88
C ILE A 26 15.51 8.57 15.05
N LEU A 27 14.92 9.56 15.73
CA LEU A 27 14.06 9.33 16.89
C LEU A 27 12.87 8.44 16.54
N ALA A 28 12.33 8.64 15.35
CA ALA A 28 11.13 7.96 14.94
C ALA A 28 11.41 6.54 14.41
N LEU A 29 12.58 6.26 13.83
CA LEU A 29 13.05 4.89 13.55
C LEU A 29 13.18 4.07 14.83
N ILE A 30 13.92 4.56 15.84
CA ILE A 30 14.18 3.82 17.08
C ILE A 30 12.87 3.54 17.84
N ARG A 31 11.92 4.48 17.81
CA ARG A 31 10.58 4.25 18.36
C ARG A 31 9.80 3.16 17.63
N VAL A 32 9.86 3.13 16.29
CA VAL A 32 9.18 2.08 15.50
C VAL A 32 9.77 0.72 15.86
N LEU A 33 11.10 0.63 15.95
CA LEU A 33 11.80 -0.56 16.43
C LEU A 33 11.30 -0.98 17.81
N ASN A 34 11.25 -0.07 18.79
CA ASN A 34 10.75 -0.37 20.13
C ASN A 34 9.31 -0.89 20.12
N ASN A 35 8.41 -0.19 19.42
CA ASN A 35 7.00 -0.58 19.31
C ASN A 35 6.83 -1.94 18.61
N TYR A 36 7.66 -2.23 17.61
CA TYR A 36 7.68 -3.51 16.92
C TYR A 36 8.06 -4.63 17.88
N TYR A 37 9.20 -4.52 18.59
CA TYR A 37 9.64 -5.56 19.52
C TYR A 37 8.72 -5.71 20.73
N TYR A 38 8.13 -4.62 21.24
CA TYR A 38 7.08 -4.69 22.26
C TYR A 38 5.89 -5.56 21.82
N LYS A 39 5.37 -5.29 20.61
CA LYS A 39 4.25 -6.06 20.05
C LYS A 39 4.63 -7.49 19.74
N LYS A 40 5.83 -7.71 19.17
CA LYS A 40 6.38 -9.05 18.90
C LYS A 40 6.38 -9.85 20.20
N LYS A 41 6.98 -9.32 21.27
CA LYS A 41 6.98 -9.94 22.60
C LYS A 41 5.57 -10.27 23.10
N LYS A 42 4.64 -9.32 23.03
CA LYS A 42 3.24 -9.52 23.45
C LYS A 42 2.55 -10.64 22.67
N ILE A 43 2.68 -10.67 21.35
CA ILE A 43 2.09 -11.71 20.49
C ILE A 43 2.73 -13.07 20.81
N GLN A 44 4.05 -13.10 21.00
CA GLN A 44 4.75 -14.32 21.39
C GLN A 44 4.23 -14.84 22.76
N GLU A 45 4.00 -13.97 23.73
CA GLU A 45 3.42 -14.32 25.03
C GLU A 45 1.98 -14.82 24.92
N GLU A 46 1.16 -14.27 24.01
CA GLU A 46 -0.22 -14.69 23.76
C GLU A 46 -0.32 -16.03 23.01
N ILE A 47 0.55 -16.27 22.03
CA ILE A 47 0.50 -17.47 21.16
C ILE A 47 1.22 -18.66 21.80
N LYS A 48 2.32 -18.42 22.53
CA LYS A 48 3.18 -19.47 23.09
C LYS A 48 2.42 -20.52 23.93
N PRO A 49 1.45 -20.17 24.79
CA PRO A 49 0.69 -21.17 25.54
C PRO A 49 -0.11 -22.12 24.63
N ASN A 50 -0.76 -21.59 23.60
CA ASN A 50 -1.58 -22.38 22.67
C ASN A 50 -0.71 -23.31 21.81
N ILE A 51 0.43 -22.80 21.35
CA ILE A 51 1.41 -23.62 20.62
C ILE A 51 1.98 -24.71 21.51
N LEU A 52 2.39 -24.40 22.74
CA LEU A 52 2.92 -25.39 23.67
C LEU A 52 1.87 -26.45 24.01
N GLN A 53 0.60 -26.08 24.14
CA GLN A 53 -0.50 -27.03 24.34
C GLN A 53 -0.73 -27.91 23.11
N LYS A 54 -0.71 -27.34 21.89
CA LYS A 54 -0.84 -28.09 20.64
C LYS A 54 0.34 -29.05 20.47
N PHE A 55 1.57 -28.58 20.69
CA PHE A 55 2.79 -29.37 20.68
C PHE A 55 2.77 -30.49 21.71
N ALA A 56 2.33 -30.22 22.95
CA ALA A 56 2.21 -31.24 23.98
C ALA A 56 1.19 -32.33 23.60
N LYS A 57 0.05 -31.94 23.01
CA LYS A 57 -0.96 -32.89 22.50
C LYS A 57 -0.42 -33.72 21.32
N GLU A 58 0.30 -33.08 20.41
CA GLU A 58 0.88 -33.77 19.24
C GLU A 58 2.03 -34.69 19.67
N ILE A 59 2.90 -34.31 20.60
CA ILE A 59 3.90 -35.22 21.20
C ILE A 59 3.22 -36.39 21.92
N GLN A 60 2.12 -36.16 22.65
CA GLN A 60 1.36 -37.25 23.27
C GLN A 60 0.77 -38.22 22.22
N ALA A 61 0.33 -37.73 21.07
CA ALA A 61 -0.12 -38.55 19.96
C ALA A 61 1.04 -39.32 19.31
N LEU A 62 2.20 -38.69 19.12
CA LEU A 62 3.40 -39.32 18.55
C LEU A 62 3.98 -40.39 19.49
N LYS A 63 3.95 -40.17 20.81
CA LYS A 63 4.32 -41.19 21.81
C LYS A 63 3.49 -42.47 21.70
N LYS A 64 2.25 -42.39 21.19
CA LYS A 64 1.41 -43.57 20.97
C LYS A 64 1.75 -44.33 19.68
N ASN A 65 2.43 -43.69 18.72
CA ASN A 65 2.69 -44.24 17.39
C ASN A 65 4.17 -44.66 17.18
N GLU A 66 5.03 -44.52 18.20
CA GLU A 66 6.46 -44.93 18.23
C GLU A 66 7.37 -44.42 17.10
N ASP A 67 6.90 -43.55 16.20
CA ASP A 67 7.64 -43.09 15.01
C ASP A 67 8.25 -41.68 15.18
N TRP A 68 8.94 -41.48 16.30
CA TRP A 68 9.37 -40.17 16.82
C TRP A 68 10.49 -39.50 16.01
N PHE A 69 11.35 -40.28 15.35
CA PHE A 69 12.56 -39.78 14.71
C PHE A 69 12.28 -38.96 13.44
N PHE A 70 11.25 -39.33 12.67
CA PHE A 70 10.89 -38.66 11.41
C PHE A 70 9.81 -37.59 11.57
N THR A 71 8.94 -37.72 12.57
CA THR A 71 7.81 -36.80 12.77
C THR A 71 8.15 -35.58 13.61
N LEU A 72 9.10 -35.66 14.54
CA LEU A 72 9.47 -34.55 15.42
C LEU A 72 10.03 -33.32 14.65
N PRO A 73 10.92 -33.48 13.65
CA PRO A 73 11.40 -32.35 12.85
C PRO A 73 10.26 -31.67 12.07
N SER A 74 9.37 -32.43 11.44
CA SER A 74 8.21 -31.90 10.71
C SER A 74 7.21 -31.20 11.63
N LEU A 75 7.04 -31.69 12.86
CA LEU A 75 6.20 -31.05 13.88
C LEU A 75 6.77 -29.70 14.32
N LEU A 76 8.08 -29.64 14.55
CA LEU A 76 8.79 -28.41 14.89
C LEU A 76 8.70 -27.39 13.74
N GLU A 77 8.80 -27.84 12.49
CA GLU A 77 8.67 -27.01 11.31
C GLU A 77 7.23 -26.47 11.15
N ALA A 78 6.22 -27.32 11.32
CA ALA A 78 4.81 -26.92 11.29
C ALA A 78 4.48 -25.91 12.41
N ILE A 79 5.06 -26.06 13.60
CA ILE A 79 4.90 -25.12 14.71
C ILE A 79 5.57 -23.78 14.42
N ASN A 80 6.76 -23.80 13.83
CA ASN A 80 7.44 -22.57 13.41
C ASN A 80 6.62 -21.84 12.35
N GLN A 81 6.02 -22.57 11.40
CA GLN A 81 5.09 -22.03 10.42
C GLN A 81 3.79 -21.51 11.05
N ASP A 82 3.22 -22.20 12.04
CA ASP A 82 2.02 -21.76 12.78
C ASP A 82 2.29 -20.49 13.60
N PHE A 83 3.49 -20.37 14.21
CA PHE A 83 3.93 -19.19 14.93
C PHE A 83 4.13 -17.97 14.02
N MET A 84 4.61 -18.21 12.79
CA MET A 84 4.76 -17.19 11.76
C MET A 84 3.43 -16.83 11.08
N SER A 85 2.48 -17.76 10.99
CA SER A 85 1.24 -17.60 10.21
C SER A 85 0.03 -17.12 11.02
N GLN A 86 -0.03 -17.31 12.34
CA GLN A 86 -1.19 -16.90 13.13
C GLN A 86 -1.13 -15.43 13.58
N LYS A 87 -1.97 -14.62 12.92
CA LYS A 87 -2.42 -13.27 13.32
C LYS A 87 -1.34 -12.18 13.40
N ASP A 88 -0.72 -11.90 12.27
CA ASP A 88 -0.32 -10.53 11.98
C ASP A 88 -0.58 -10.20 10.50
N SER A 89 -1.56 -9.33 10.26
CA SER A 89 -2.17 -9.08 8.95
C SER A 89 -1.29 -8.23 8.03
N PHE A 90 -0.10 -8.71 7.67
CA PHE A 90 0.82 -8.02 6.78
C PHE A 90 0.82 -8.67 5.39
N ARG A 91 0.53 -7.89 4.34
CA ARG A 91 0.40 -8.40 2.96
C ARG A 91 1.65 -8.17 2.12
N PHE A 92 2.60 -9.06 2.34
CA PHE A 92 3.36 -9.94 1.44
C PHE A 92 3.56 -11.16 2.34
N PRO A 93 3.42 -12.44 1.92
CA PRO A 93 3.69 -13.53 2.83
C PRO A 93 5.16 -13.35 3.28
N ASP A 94 5.37 -13.08 4.57
CA ASP A 94 6.69 -12.95 5.20
C ASP A 94 7.50 -11.63 4.97
N SER A 95 6.86 -10.46 4.76
CA SER A 95 7.62 -9.17 4.71
C SER A 95 8.20 -8.71 6.05
N ILE A 96 7.87 -9.37 7.16
CA ILE A 96 8.39 -9.06 8.50
C ILE A 96 9.90 -9.30 8.56
N LEU A 97 10.36 -10.43 8.02
CA LEU A 97 11.79 -10.77 8.01
C LEU A 97 12.59 -9.74 7.21
N LEU A 98 12.09 -9.34 6.04
CA LEU A 98 12.73 -8.30 5.23
C LEU A 98 12.80 -6.97 5.97
N PHE A 99 11.72 -6.61 6.66
CA PHE A 99 11.63 -5.37 7.42
C PHE A 99 12.52 -5.34 8.64
N GLU A 100 12.52 -6.40 9.44
CA GLU A 100 13.40 -6.55 10.59
C GLU A 100 14.85 -6.49 10.13
N ALA A 101 15.20 -7.21 9.06
CA ALA A 101 16.51 -7.16 8.43
C ALA A 101 16.88 -5.74 7.95
N TRP A 102 15.95 -5.02 7.30
CA TRP A 102 16.20 -3.66 6.83
C TRP A 102 16.39 -2.67 7.99
N MET A 103 15.54 -2.70 9.02
CA MET A 103 15.72 -1.84 10.19
C MET A 103 17.00 -2.17 10.97
N ASN A 104 17.43 -3.44 10.96
CA ASN A 104 18.70 -3.86 11.57
C ASN A 104 19.93 -3.25 10.86
N LEU A 105 19.78 -2.67 9.66
CA LEU A 105 20.82 -1.84 9.04
C LEU A 105 20.97 -0.46 9.72
N GLY A 106 20.20 -0.17 10.77
CA GLY A 106 20.36 1.02 11.60
C GLY A 106 20.25 2.31 10.80
N PHE A 107 21.32 3.11 10.78
CA PHE A 107 21.37 4.42 10.12
C PHE A 107 21.01 4.36 8.62
N GLU A 108 21.37 3.30 7.90
CA GLU A 108 21.06 3.15 6.46
C GLU A 108 19.55 2.95 6.19
N SER A 109 18.79 2.55 7.20
CA SER A 109 17.34 2.33 7.07
C SER A 109 16.49 3.61 7.15
N LEU A 110 17.10 4.76 7.48
CA LEU A 110 16.39 6.02 7.70
C LEU A 110 15.79 6.62 6.41
N TYR A 111 16.36 6.27 5.27
CA TYR A 111 16.10 6.94 4.00
C TYR A 111 15.50 5.96 3.00
N PRO A 112 14.78 6.47 1.98
CA PRO A 112 14.30 5.59 0.93
C PRO A 112 15.49 4.97 0.22
N LYS A 113 15.52 3.64 0.12
CA LYS A 113 16.66 2.92 -0.44
C LYS A 113 16.72 3.02 -1.96
N MET A 114 15.56 3.05 -2.60
CA MET A 114 15.41 3.15 -4.05
C MET A 114 14.03 3.70 -4.41
N VAL A 115 13.87 4.13 -5.66
CA VAL A 115 12.62 4.63 -6.23
C VAL A 115 12.27 3.84 -7.47
N PHE A 116 11.00 3.50 -7.62
CA PHE A 116 10.48 2.84 -8.82
C PHE A 116 9.69 3.83 -9.65
N GLN A 117 9.98 3.88 -10.95
CA GLN A 117 9.17 4.62 -11.90
C GLN A 117 8.37 3.65 -12.78
N PHE A 118 7.07 3.59 -12.53
CA PHE A 118 6.13 2.87 -13.37
C PHE A 118 5.51 3.82 -14.40
N GLU A 119 5.26 3.33 -15.61
CA GLU A 119 4.64 4.09 -16.69
C GLU A 119 3.24 3.56 -16.99
N PHE A 120 2.29 4.48 -17.14
CA PHE A 120 0.90 4.21 -17.44
C PHE A 120 0.35 5.17 -18.51
N PRO A 121 -0.67 4.77 -19.29
CA PRO A 121 -1.35 5.67 -20.20
C PRO A 121 -2.00 6.84 -19.46
N GLY A 122 -2.06 8.02 -20.09
CA GLY A 122 -2.81 9.16 -19.58
C GLY A 122 -4.31 8.85 -19.45
N PHE A 123 -4.95 9.44 -18.43
CA PHE A 123 -6.36 9.23 -18.10
C PHE A 123 -7.18 10.53 -18.20
N LEU A 124 -6.57 11.66 -17.86
CA LEU A 124 -7.19 12.98 -17.92
C LEU A 124 -7.17 13.54 -19.34
N LYS A 125 -8.07 14.49 -19.63
CA LYS A 125 -8.11 15.15 -20.94
C LYS A 125 -6.77 15.85 -21.25
N GLY A 126 -6.18 15.51 -22.39
CA GLY A 126 -4.87 16.02 -22.84
C GLY A 126 -3.67 15.38 -22.13
N GLU A 127 -3.87 14.42 -21.23
CA GLU A 127 -2.80 13.65 -20.60
C GLU A 127 -2.30 12.56 -21.56
N GLN A 128 -0.99 12.54 -21.83
CA GLN A 128 -0.37 11.58 -22.75
C GLN A 128 0.14 10.35 -21.98
N THR A 129 0.97 10.60 -20.96
CA THR A 129 1.58 9.56 -20.13
C THR A 129 1.53 9.96 -18.66
N ARG A 130 1.41 8.95 -17.79
CA ARG A 130 1.41 9.09 -16.34
C ARG A 130 2.52 8.22 -15.76
N HIS A 131 3.37 8.84 -14.95
CA HIS A 131 4.48 8.17 -14.29
C HIS A 131 4.23 8.13 -12.78
N ILE A 132 4.30 6.95 -12.19
CA ILE A 132 4.24 6.77 -10.73
C ILE A 132 5.65 6.62 -10.23
N PHE A 133 6.04 7.50 -9.31
CA PHE A 133 7.27 7.35 -8.55
C PHE A 133 6.92 6.78 -7.18
N GLN A 134 7.32 5.54 -6.93
CA GLN A 134 7.09 4.83 -5.69
C GLN A 134 8.40 4.78 -4.90
N PHE A 135 8.41 5.48 -3.77
CA PHE A 135 9.50 5.53 -2.80
C PHE A 135 9.25 4.47 -1.74
N ILE A 136 10.29 3.69 -1.43
CA ILE A 136 10.18 2.59 -0.48
C ILE A 136 10.98 2.94 0.76
N PHE A 137 10.28 3.03 1.88
CA PHE A 137 10.86 3.29 3.19
C PHE A 137 10.91 1.99 4.00
N SER A 138 11.92 1.85 4.85
CA SER A 138 12.00 0.72 5.78
C SER A 138 10.79 0.69 6.70
N THR A 139 10.39 1.86 7.22
CA THR A 139 9.34 2.01 8.22
C THR A 139 8.30 3.02 7.78
N SER A 140 7.08 2.87 8.28
CA SER A 140 6.10 3.96 8.34
C SER A 140 5.61 4.17 9.74
N ARG A 141 5.12 5.38 10.00
CA ARG A 141 4.92 5.88 11.35
C ARG A 141 3.55 6.47 11.59
N GLY A 142 2.61 6.39 10.65
CA GLY A 142 1.32 7.02 10.91
C GLY A 142 1.43 8.53 11.07
N ILE A 143 0.35 9.14 11.53
CA ILE A 143 0.43 10.47 12.15
C ILE A 143 1.12 10.29 13.51
N SER A 144 2.43 10.47 13.56
CA SER A 144 3.17 10.36 14.82
C SER A 144 3.80 11.66 15.28
N PHE A 145 3.59 11.96 16.55
CA PHE A 145 4.23 13.09 17.21
C PHE A 145 5.69 12.77 17.58
N PRO A 146 6.58 13.77 17.56
CA PRO A 146 7.98 13.56 17.91
C PRO A 146 8.16 13.32 19.42
N ILE A 147 9.20 12.58 19.78
CA ILE A 147 9.56 12.32 21.19
C ILE A 147 10.11 13.61 21.81
N SER A 148 9.60 13.95 22.99
CA SER A 148 10.05 15.10 23.77
C SER A 148 10.19 14.70 25.24
N PHE A 149 11.27 15.16 25.87
CA PHE A 149 11.56 14.97 27.29
C PHE A 149 11.28 16.24 28.09
N THR A 150 11.38 16.15 29.41
CA THR A 150 11.29 17.32 30.28
C THR A 150 12.44 18.30 29.97
N PRO A 151 12.27 19.61 30.25
CA PRO A 151 13.30 20.59 29.95
C PRO A 151 14.67 20.28 30.59
N GLN A 152 14.68 19.66 31.78
CA GLN A 152 15.89 19.26 32.49
C GLN A 152 16.73 18.25 31.71
N PHE A 153 16.10 17.35 30.95
CA PHE A 153 16.81 16.38 30.11
C PHE A 153 17.68 17.07 29.05
N TYR A 154 17.15 18.13 28.43
CA TYR A 154 17.89 18.97 27.50
C TYR A 154 18.86 19.91 28.21
N GLY A 155 18.79 19.96 29.55
CA GLY A 155 19.58 20.80 30.41
C GLY A 155 19.14 22.27 30.41
N TYR A 156 17.86 22.52 30.13
CA TYR A 156 17.22 23.80 30.38
C TYR A 156 16.99 23.97 31.90
N THR A 157 17.41 25.11 32.45
CA THR A 157 17.09 25.55 33.82
C THR A 157 16.40 26.91 33.81
N PRO A 158 15.21 27.06 33.19
CA PRO A 158 14.53 28.34 33.14
C PRO A 158 14.06 28.75 34.54
N ARG A 159 14.29 30.02 34.90
CA ARG A 159 13.95 30.57 36.23
C ARG A 159 12.46 30.41 36.59
N PHE A 160 11.58 30.30 35.60
CA PHE A 160 10.12 30.14 35.77
C PHE A 160 9.62 28.72 35.49
N LEU A 161 10.48 27.69 35.56
CA LEU A 161 10.10 26.33 35.19
C LEU A 161 8.87 25.84 35.96
N LYS A 162 8.71 26.18 37.24
CA LYS A 162 7.52 25.85 38.06
C LYS A 162 6.21 26.40 37.47
N PHE A 163 6.22 27.62 36.92
CA PHE A 163 5.01 28.26 36.38
C PHE A 163 4.66 27.74 34.97
N LEU A 164 5.67 27.38 34.18
CA LEU A 164 5.49 26.81 32.84
C LEU A 164 5.38 25.28 32.87
N GLU A 165 5.63 24.63 34.00
CA GLU A 165 5.58 23.17 34.17
C GLU A 165 4.22 22.58 33.76
N PRO A 166 3.06 23.17 34.11
CA PRO A 166 1.77 22.68 33.64
C PRO A 166 1.67 22.73 32.12
N LEU A 167 2.13 23.82 31.50
CA LEU A 167 2.13 23.98 30.05
C LEU A 167 3.04 22.95 29.38
N PHE A 168 4.26 22.75 29.88
CA PHE A 168 5.17 21.71 29.37
C PHE A 168 4.58 20.31 29.56
N LYS A 169 4.08 19.98 30.76
CA LYS A 169 3.37 18.71 31.00
C LYS A 169 2.20 18.52 30.04
N TRP A 170 1.44 19.56 29.75
CA TRP A 170 0.33 19.53 28.81
C TRP A 170 0.81 19.30 27.36
N VAL A 171 1.84 20.04 26.92
CA VAL A 171 2.52 19.91 25.61
C VAL A 171 3.15 18.53 25.43
N HIS A 172 3.63 17.89 26.50
CA HIS A 172 4.21 16.54 26.45
C HIS A 172 3.15 15.43 26.57
N LYS A 173 2.07 15.66 27.31
CA LYS A 173 0.99 14.69 27.54
C LYS A 173 0.03 14.59 26.36
N ILE A 174 -0.26 15.69 25.66
CA ILE A 174 -1.16 15.69 24.49
C ILE A 174 -0.67 14.77 23.38
N PRO A 175 0.58 14.84 22.90
CA PRO A 175 1.12 13.90 21.94
C PRO A 175 0.93 12.43 22.35
N HIS A 176 1.16 12.12 23.63
CA HIS A 176 1.02 10.76 24.14
C HIS A 176 -0.45 10.33 24.24
N CYS A 177 -1.34 11.20 24.71
CA CYS A 177 -2.79 10.97 24.76
C CYS A 177 -3.38 10.84 23.35
N LEU A 178 -2.98 11.69 22.41
CA LEU A 178 -3.41 11.60 21.01
C LEU A 178 -2.89 10.33 20.35
N ASN A 179 -1.62 9.96 20.54
CA ASN A 179 -1.09 8.67 20.05
C ASN A 179 -1.85 7.48 20.65
N LYS A 180 -2.19 7.51 21.95
CA LYS A 180 -3.01 6.47 22.59
C LYS A 180 -4.43 6.44 22.02
N LEU A 181 -5.04 7.60 21.80
CA LEU A 181 -6.38 7.74 21.23
C LEU A 181 -6.40 7.21 19.79
N PHE A 182 -5.43 7.61 18.96
CA PHE A 182 -5.28 7.09 17.59
C PHE A 182 -5.09 5.58 17.61
N PHE A 183 -4.21 5.05 18.47
CA PHE A 183 -4.01 3.61 18.61
C PHE A 183 -5.27 2.85 19.05
N GLN A 184 -6.06 3.42 19.98
CA GLN A 184 -7.32 2.83 20.42
C GLN A 184 -8.40 2.87 19.34
N ILE A 185 -8.48 3.97 18.59
CA ILE A 185 -9.40 4.12 17.46
C ILE A 185 -9.02 3.17 16.33
N GLU A 186 -7.73 3.05 15.99
CA GLU A 186 -7.20 2.11 15.00
C GLU A 186 -7.54 0.67 15.36
N ASN A 187 -7.33 0.27 16.63
CA ASN A 187 -7.69 -1.06 17.12
C ASN A 187 -9.21 -1.30 17.10
N LYS A 188 -10.04 -0.31 17.48
CA LYS A 188 -11.51 -0.44 17.43
C LYS A 188 -12.06 -0.53 16.00
N LEU A 189 -11.43 0.18 15.06
CA LEU A 189 -11.88 0.24 13.66
C LEU A 189 -11.23 -0.83 12.78
N ASN A 190 -10.38 -1.71 13.34
CA ASN A 190 -9.56 -2.65 12.56
C ASN A 190 -8.83 -1.96 11.38
N ILE A 191 -8.44 -0.70 11.56
CA ILE A 191 -7.69 0.03 10.54
C ILE A 191 -6.35 -0.67 10.42
N LYS A 192 -5.98 -1.06 9.19
CA LYS A 192 -4.73 -1.76 8.91
C LYS A 192 -3.57 -1.04 9.61
N ARG A 193 -2.75 -1.82 10.33
CA ARG A 193 -1.45 -1.37 10.81
C ARG A 193 -0.62 -0.88 9.62
N HIS A 194 0.14 0.19 9.83
CA HIS A 194 1.21 0.63 8.93
C HIS A 194 2.06 -0.54 8.48
N HIS A 195 2.29 -0.63 7.17
CA HIS A 195 2.93 -1.78 6.57
C HIS A 195 4.46 -1.65 6.67
N PRO A 196 5.18 -2.73 7.01
CA PRO A 196 6.61 -2.79 6.79
C PRO A 196 6.93 -2.62 5.29
N GLY A 197 7.92 -1.81 4.93
CA GLY A 197 8.21 -1.49 3.52
C GLY A 197 7.17 -0.55 2.93
N GLU A 198 6.91 0.60 3.57
CA GLU A 198 5.81 1.47 3.14
C GLU A 198 6.12 2.16 1.82
N PHE A 199 5.14 2.11 0.93
CA PHE A 199 5.21 2.61 -0.42
C PHE A 199 4.54 3.98 -0.49
N GLU A 200 5.36 5.03 -0.52
CA GLU A 200 4.88 6.39 -0.70
C GLU A 200 5.05 6.79 -2.15
N SER A 201 3.99 7.32 -2.74
CA SER A 201 3.94 7.54 -4.19
C SER A 201 3.73 9.01 -4.54
N VAL A 202 4.15 9.41 -5.72
CA VAL A 202 3.71 10.65 -6.38
C VAL A 202 3.48 10.39 -7.86
N LEU A 203 2.63 11.19 -8.48
CA LEU A 203 2.39 11.10 -9.93
C LEU A 203 3.05 12.28 -10.63
N ILE A 204 3.74 12.01 -11.73
CA ILE A 204 4.17 13.02 -12.70
C ILE A 204 3.56 12.63 -14.03
N SER A 205 2.79 13.53 -14.61
CA SER A 205 2.08 13.31 -15.86
C SER A 205 2.54 14.28 -16.93
N ARG A 206 2.74 13.77 -18.15
CA ARG A 206 3.00 14.57 -19.34
C ARG A 206 1.68 14.84 -20.05
N PHE A 207 1.42 16.11 -20.32
CA PHE A 207 0.30 16.58 -21.13
C PHE A 207 0.77 17.07 -22.50
N GLU A 208 -0.19 17.30 -23.39
CA GLU A 208 0.04 18.00 -24.66
C GLU A 208 0.84 19.30 -24.47
N GLY A 209 1.65 19.65 -25.47
CA GLY A 209 2.57 20.78 -25.39
C GLY A 209 3.73 20.59 -24.39
N ASN A 210 4.06 19.34 -24.04
CA ASN A 210 5.11 18.99 -23.07
C ASN A 210 4.95 19.65 -21.70
N ILE A 211 3.69 19.85 -21.28
CA ILE A 211 3.38 20.40 -19.97
C ILE A 211 3.42 19.24 -18.97
N TYR A 212 4.25 19.37 -17.94
CA TYR A 212 4.32 18.38 -16.86
C TYR A 212 3.52 18.86 -15.66
N ARG A 213 2.67 17.98 -15.15
CA ARG A 213 1.90 18.21 -13.92
C ARG A 213 2.21 17.13 -12.90
N GLY A 214 2.12 17.49 -11.63
CA GLY A 214 2.44 16.61 -10.50
C GLY A 214 1.25 16.46 -9.57
N ILE A 215 1.10 15.29 -8.97
CA ILE A 215 0.14 15.01 -7.92
C ILE A 215 0.92 14.54 -6.70
N ASP A 216 0.77 15.25 -5.59
CA ASP A 216 1.41 14.94 -4.32
C ASP A 216 0.59 13.90 -3.54
N THR A 217 1.20 13.29 -2.54
CA THR A 217 0.49 12.52 -1.51
C THR A 217 0.34 13.32 -0.21
N LEU A 218 -0.77 13.07 0.48
CA LEU A 218 -1.24 13.83 1.62
C LEU A 218 -0.92 13.16 2.97
N PHE A 219 -1.31 11.89 3.10
CA PHE A 219 -1.05 11.01 4.23
C PHE A 219 -1.13 9.57 3.70
N HIS A 220 -0.24 8.65 4.12
CA HIS A 220 -0.33 7.22 3.79
C HIS A 220 -0.56 6.92 2.31
N GLY A 221 0.16 7.61 1.43
CA GLY A 221 0.03 7.44 -0.02
C GLY A 221 -1.29 7.92 -0.65
N TYR A 222 -2.20 8.60 0.06
CA TYR A 222 -3.41 9.17 -0.55
C TYR A 222 -3.07 10.38 -1.44
N PHE A 223 -3.44 10.31 -2.72
CA PHE A 223 -3.21 11.39 -3.69
C PHE A 223 -4.07 12.63 -3.43
N THR A 224 -3.52 13.81 -3.72
CA THR A 224 -4.29 15.03 -3.94
C THR A 224 -5.09 14.94 -5.24
N ASP A 225 -6.22 15.63 -5.36
CA ASP A 225 -7.00 15.62 -6.61
C ASP A 225 -6.48 16.60 -7.65
N ASP A 226 -5.77 17.63 -7.20
CA ASP A 226 -5.43 18.77 -8.02
C ASP A 226 -4.01 18.63 -8.59
N PRO A 227 -3.85 18.23 -9.87
CA PRO A 227 -2.55 18.19 -10.50
C PRO A 227 -1.99 19.60 -10.61
N LYS A 228 -0.87 19.87 -9.93
CA LYS A 228 -0.18 21.17 -9.99
C LYS A 228 0.75 21.21 -11.19
N LYS A 229 0.86 22.36 -11.86
CA LYS A 229 1.82 22.56 -12.95
C LYS A 229 3.25 22.51 -12.39
N LEU A 230 4.09 21.64 -12.94
CA LEU A 230 5.50 21.52 -12.58
C LEU A 230 6.38 22.36 -13.50
N GLY A 231 6.05 22.40 -14.79
CA GLY A 231 6.79 23.16 -15.80
C GLY A 231 6.49 22.68 -17.22
N ILE A 232 7.21 23.26 -18.17
CA ILE A 232 7.28 22.80 -19.56
C ILE A 232 8.72 22.36 -19.78
N TYR A 233 8.91 21.13 -20.25
CA TYR A 233 10.23 20.55 -20.41
C TYR A 233 10.32 19.82 -21.75
N GLU A 234 11.46 19.88 -22.42
CA GLU A 234 11.66 19.20 -23.72
C GLU A 234 11.47 17.68 -23.63
N SER A 235 11.83 17.09 -22.50
CA SER A 235 11.74 15.65 -22.25
C SER A 235 11.46 15.35 -20.77
N PHE A 236 11.05 14.11 -20.49
CA PHE A 236 10.84 13.64 -19.13
C PHE A 236 12.14 13.65 -18.31
N ASN A 237 13.27 13.30 -18.93
CA ASN A 237 14.58 13.36 -18.26
C ASN A 237 14.94 14.79 -17.84
N LYS A 238 14.70 15.78 -18.72
CA LYS A 238 14.88 17.20 -18.39
C LYS A 238 13.95 17.67 -17.27
N ALA A 239 12.72 17.14 -17.24
CA ALA A 239 11.82 17.36 -16.11
C ALA A 239 12.43 16.81 -14.81
N LEU A 240 12.88 15.56 -14.78
CA LEU A 240 13.49 14.95 -13.58
C LEU A 240 14.76 15.68 -13.11
N GLU A 241 15.63 16.11 -14.02
CA GLU A 241 16.80 16.95 -13.73
C GLU A 241 16.43 18.30 -13.10
N SER A 242 15.20 18.78 -13.31
CA SER A 242 14.70 20.07 -12.83
C SER A 242 13.80 19.95 -11.60
N LEU A 243 13.43 18.73 -11.21
CA LEU A 243 12.54 18.45 -10.09
C LEU A 243 13.31 17.85 -8.92
N ALA A 244 12.75 18.00 -7.73
CA ALA A 244 13.16 17.29 -6.53
C ALA A 244 11.93 16.74 -5.82
N PHE A 245 12.11 15.69 -5.05
CA PHE A 245 11.06 15.10 -4.22
C PHE A 245 11.31 15.49 -2.77
N SER A 246 10.28 15.56 -1.95
CA SER A 246 10.42 15.78 -0.51
C SER A 246 9.38 14.94 0.21
N TYR A 247 9.81 14.27 1.28
CA TYR A 247 8.88 13.58 2.17
C TYR A 247 8.61 14.43 3.40
N ARG A 248 7.46 14.20 4.01
CA ARG A 248 7.13 14.75 5.31
C ARG A 248 7.60 13.80 6.43
N ILE A 249 8.12 14.40 7.50
CA ILE A 249 8.59 13.68 8.67
C ILE A 249 7.40 13.06 9.39
N GLY A 250 7.45 11.75 9.64
CA GLY A 250 6.43 11.01 10.38
C GLY A 250 5.56 10.14 9.48
N ASP A 251 4.88 10.74 8.52
CA ASP A 251 3.94 10.04 7.62
C ASP A 251 4.55 9.69 6.25
N HIS A 252 5.79 10.13 5.97
CA HIS A 252 6.53 9.94 4.72
C HIS A 252 5.80 10.40 3.45
N ALA A 253 4.68 11.12 3.59
CA ALA A 253 3.90 11.65 2.48
C ALA A 253 4.80 12.46 1.54
N MET A 254 4.76 12.11 0.27
CA MET A 254 5.70 12.58 -0.74
C MET A 254 5.13 13.77 -1.51
N LYS A 255 5.99 14.74 -1.77
CA LYS A 255 5.69 15.95 -2.54
C LYS A 255 6.72 16.17 -3.62
N ILE A 256 6.26 16.66 -4.76
CA ILE A 256 7.13 17.11 -5.86
C ILE A 256 7.44 18.61 -5.65
N ILE A 257 8.69 19.00 -5.82
CA ILE A 257 9.16 20.38 -5.68
C ILE A 257 9.84 20.77 -6.99
N ALA A 258 9.34 21.81 -7.64
CA ALA A 258 10.05 22.47 -8.73
C ALA A 258 11.30 23.13 -8.15
N SER A 259 12.47 22.83 -8.75
CA SER A 259 13.82 23.18 -8.30
C SER A 259 13.88 24.25 -7.20
N PRO A 260 14.10 23.88 -5.93
CA PRO A 260 14.22 24.86 -4.88
C PRO A 260 15.64 25.44 -4.82
N SER A 261 15.74 26.62 -4.19
CA SER A 261 16.95 27.36 -3.81
C SER A 261 18.19 26.51 -3.52
N ARG A 262 19.38 27.05 -3.83
CA ARG A 262 20.71 26.44 -3.61
C ARG A 262 20.98 25.89 -2.19
N ASN A 263 20.09 26.13 -1.23
CA ASN A 263 20.31 25.89 0.20
C ASN A 263 19.70 24.57 0.75
N LEU A 264 19.09 23.72 -0.08
CA LEU A 264 18.55 22.43 0.39
C LEU A 264 19.53 21.30 0.10
N GLN A 265 19.96 20.60 1.16
CA GLN A 265 20.67 19.32 1.05
C GLN A 265 19.75 18.27 0.38
N LYS A 266 20.33 17.48 -0.52
CA LYS A 266 19.62 16.50 -1.34
C LYS A 266 20.33 15.16 -1.25
N LEU A 267 19.56 14.10 -1.02
CA LEU A 267 20.01 12.72 -1.14
C LEU A 267 19.82 12.29 -2.61
N SER A 268 20.83 11.67 -3.19
CA SER A 268 20.72 10.98 -4.48
C SER A 268 20.20 9.57 -4.22
N VAL A 269 19.01 9.26 -4.73
CA VAL A 269 18.38 7.94 -4.53
C VAL A 269 18.29 7.23 -5.89
N PRO A 270 18.72 5.96 -5.99
CA PRO A 270 18.71 5.22 -7.25
C PRO A 270 17.29 5.04 -7.78
N LEU A 271 17.12 5.19 -9.10
CA LEU A 271 15.85 5.07 -9.79
C LEU A 271 15.84 3.82 -10.68
N ILE A 272 14.93 2.90 -10.38
CA ILE A 272 14.60 1.76 -11.24
C ILE A 272 13.45 2.18 -12.14
N ASP A 273 13.75 2.37 -13.43
CA ASP A 273 12.78 2.85 -14.40
C ASP A 273 11.93 1.72 -15.02
N CYS A 274 10.88 2.13 -15.75
CA CYS A 274 9.94 1.20 -16.36
C CYS A 274 10.58 0.30 -17.43
N TYR A 275 11.66 0.74 -18.07
CA TYR A 275 12.40 -0.04 -19.06
C TYR A 275 13.17 -1.18 -18.39
N SER A 276 13.87 -0.87 -17.29
CA SER A 276 14.58 -1.85 -16.48
C SER A 276 13.63 -2.90 -15.90
N ILE A 277 12.44 -2.47 -15.45
CA ILE A 277 11.42 -3.40 -14.94
C ILE A 277 10.95 -4.36 -16.05
N LYS A 278 10.68 -3.84 -17.24
CA LYS A 278 10.24 -4.64 -18.38
C LYS A 278 11.31 -5.63 -18.83
N GLU A 279 12.55 -5.19 -18.97
CA GLU A 279 13.67 -6.02 -19.40
C GLU A 279 13.93 -7.16 -18.41
N LYS A 280 13.96 -6.85 -17.11
CA LYS A 280 14.35 -7.82 -16.08
C LYS A 280 13.21 -8.74 -15.65
N TYR A 281 11.99 -8.23 -15.54
CA TYR A 281 10.85 -8.96 -14.95
C TYR A 281 9.79 -9.39 -15.98
N ASP A 282 9.89 -8.96 -17.24
CA ASP A 282 8.85 -9.11 -18.28
C ASP A 282 7.48 -8.56 -17.85
N VAL A 283 7.50 -7.50 -17.03
CA VAL A 283 6.28 -6.83 -16.56
C VAL A 283 6.08 -5.53 -17.33
N ASN A 284 4.94 -5.43 -18.03
CA ASN A 284 4.58 -4.27 -18.83
C ASN A 284 3.16 -3.79 -18.50
N PHE A 285 3.05 -3.03 -17.41
CA PHE A 285 1.78 -2.44 -16.98
C PHE A 285 1.20 -1.49 -18.03
N TYR A 286 2.01 -0.65 -18.68
CA TYR A 286 1.54 0.28 -19.70
C TYR A 286 0.73 -0.41 -20.81
N SER A 287 1.27 -1.48 -21.39
CA SER A 287 0.62 -2.25 -22.46
C SER A 287 -0.69 -2.88 -21.98
N TYR A 288 -0.68 -3.48 -20.79
CA TYR A 288 -1.87 -4.07 -20.21
C TYR A 288 -2.98 -3.04 -19.99
N ILE A 289 -2.63 -1.90 -19.38
CA ILE A 289 -3.58 -0.85 -19.03
C ILE A 289 -4.12 -0.14 -20.27
N LYS A 290 -3.31 0.04 -21.32
CA LYS A 290 -3.78 0.53 -22.62
C LYS A 290 -4.85 -0.38 -23.21
N ARG A 291 -4.72 -1.70 -23.05
CA ARG A 291 -5.76 -2.67 -23.47
C ARG A 291 -6.99 -2.60 -22.56
N LEU A 292 -6.80 -2.48 -21.25
CA LEU A 292 -7.90 -2.32 -20.29
C LEU A 292 -8.74 -1.07 -20.61
N MET A 293 -8.09 0.06 -20.91
CA MET A 293 -8.78 1.28 -21.36
C MET A 293 -9.58 1.06 -22.65
N LYS A 294 -9.04 0.36 -23.64
CA LYS A 294 -9.79 0.00 -24.87
C LYS A 294 -11.04 -0.83 -24.55
N VAL A 295 -10.92 -1.79 -23.63
CA VAL A 295 -12.07 -2.59 -23.17
C VAL A 295 -13.08 -1.71 -22.43
N ASN A 296 -12.65 -0.81 -21.54
CA ASN A 296 -13.56 0.12 -20.87
C ASN A 296 -14.30 1.04 -21.86
N THR A 297 -13.63 1.49 -22.92
CA THR A 297 -14.26 2.26 -24.02
C THR A 297 -15.29 1.41 -24.76
N HIS A 298 -14.96 0.16 -25.10
CA HIS A 298 -15.89 -0.76 -25.75
C HIS A 298 -17.13 -1.04 -24.87
N LEU A 299 -16.94 -1.31 -23.57
CA LEU A 299 -18.03 -1.46 -22.61
C LEU A 299 -18.89 -0.19 -22.50
N SER A 300 -18.28 0.99 -22.60
CA SER A 300 -19.02 2.27 -22.59
C SER A 300 -19.92 2.40 -23.82
N GLN A 301 -19.43 2.02 -25.00
CA GLN A 301 -20.21 1.98 -26.23
C GLN A 301 -21.36 0.97 -26.12
N LYS A 302 -21.10 -0.23 -25.58
CA LYS A 302 -22.14 -1.25 -25.34
C LYS A 302 -23.20 -0.80 -24.33
N LYS A 303 -22.81 -0.11 -23.25
CA LYS A 303 -23.76 0.50 -22.30
C LYS A 303 -24.71 1.48 -23.01
N ILE A 304 -24.18 2.32 -23.91
CA ILE A 304 -24.98 3.26 -24.70
C ILE A 304 -25.90 2.50 -25.65
N TYR A 305 -25.37 1.51 -26.38
CA TYR A 305 -26.15 0.63 -27.26
C TYR A 305 -27.35 0.01 -26.55
N TYR A 306 -27.14 -0.68 -25.42
CA TYR A 306 -28.25 -1.30 -24.67
C TYR A 306 -29.22 -0.27 -24.07
N ARG A 307 -28.74 0.94 -23.72
CA ARG A 307 -29.63 2.04 -23.30
C ARG A 307 -30.56 2.47 -24.43
N HIS A 308 -30.04 2.65 -25.65
CA HIS A 308 -30.86 3.03 -26.80
C HIS A 308 -31.82 1.91 -27.19
N LYS A 309 -31.32 0.68 -27.29
CA LYS A 309 -32.13 -0.51 -27.59
C LYS A 309 -33.30 -0.68 -26.61
N ARG A 310 -33.06 -0.48 -25.30
CA ARG A 310 -34.14 -0.50 -24.29
C ARG A 310 -35.17 0.60 -24.52
N LYS A 311 -34.72 1.83 -24.79
CA LYS A 311 -35.60 2.97 -25.04
C LYS A 311 -36.47 2.74 -26.27
N GLU A 312 -35.89 2.24 -27.35
CA GLU A 312 -36.56 1.92 -28.61
C GLU A 312 -37.62 0.82 -28.41
N MET A 313 -37.27 -0.27 -27.72
CA MET A 313 -38.24 -1.33 -27.43
C MET A 313 -39.40 -0.82 -26.56
N ILE A 314 -39.14 0.05 -25.59
CA ILE A 314 -40.21 0.66 -24.78
C ILE A 314 -41.04 1.64 -25.62
N SER A 315 -40.42 2.45 -26.49
CA SER A 315 -41.16 3.42 -27.31
C SER A 315 -42.09 2.75 -28.33
N ASN A 316 -41.70 1.58 -28.83
CA ASN A 316 -42.49 0.80 -29.78
C ASN A 316 -43.69 0.09 -29.15
N LEU A 317 -43.81 0.08 -27.81
CA LEU A 317 -45.00 -0.44 -27.13
C LEU A 317 -46.19 0.53 -27.26
N PRO A 318 -47.43 0.02 -27.45
CA PRO A 318 -48.65 0.81 -27.34
C PRO A 318 -48.79 1.51 -25.97
N PRO A 319 -49.54 2.63 -25.86
CA PRO A 319 -49.65 3.40 -24.62
C PRO A 319 -50.09 2.60 -23.38
N LEU A 320 -51.10 1.73 -23.54
CA LEU A 320 -51.59 0.86 -22.46
C LEU A 320 -50.55 -0.19 -22.03
N GLU A 321 -49.76 -0.69 -22.98
CA GLU A 321 -48.71 -1.66 -22.71
C GLU A 321 -47.48 -1.02 -22.05
N LYS A 322 -47.17 0.24 -22.35
CA LYS A 322 -46.14 1.00 -21.62
C LYS A 322 -46.50 1.12 -20.15
N LEU A 323 -47.74 1.46 -19.83
CA LEU A 323 -48.22 1.54 -18.45
C LEU A 323 -48.15 0.16 -17.77
N SER A 324 -48.63 -0.88 -18.46
CA SER A 324 -48.55 -2.26 -17.98
C SER A 324 -47.10 -2.70 -17.71
N PHE A 325 -46.16 -2.36 -18.60
CA PHE A 325 -44.74 -2.65 -18.41
C PHE A 325 -44.20 -2.01 -17.12
N TRP A 326 -44.45 -0.71 -16.91
CA TRP A 326 -43.97 -0.02 -15.70
C TRP A 326 -44.58 -0.57 -14.42
N ILE A 327 -45.87 -0.91 -14.43
CA ILE A 327 -46.54 -1.54 -13.28
C ILE A 327 -45.92 -2.90 -12.97
N ASN A 328 -45.68 -3.74 -13.99
CA ASN A 328 -45.08 -5.06 -13.80
C ASN A 328 -43.63 -4.99 -13.30
N ILE A 329 -42.82 -4.05 -13.81
CA ILE A 329 -41.45 -3.82 -13.31
C ILE A 329 -41.46 -3.33 -11.86
N LEU A 330 -42.38 -2.43 -11.49
CA LEU A 330 -42.54 -1.98 -10.11
C LEU A 330 -42.89 -3.15 -9.18
N LYS A 331 -43.86 -3.98 -9.57
CA LYS A 331 -44.26 -5.16 -8.80
C LYS A 331 -43.10 -6.16 -8.66
N TYR A 332 -42.39 -6.45 -9.75
CA TYR A 332 -41.22 -7.32 -9.76
C TYR A 332 -40.12 -6.86 -8.79
N ASN A 333 -39.88 -5.55 -8.69
CA ASN A 333 -38.86 -5.00 -7.79
C ASN A 333 -39.30 -4.93 -6.32
N LEU A 334 -40.61 -4.87 -6.06
CA LEU A 334 -41.17 -4.70 -4.70
C LEU A 334 -41.58 -6.03 -4.06
N LEU A 335 -41.94 -7.04 -4.86
CA LEU A 335 -42.45 -8.32 -4.38
C LEU A 335 -41.54 -9.46 -4.88
N PRO A 336 -40.93 -10.25 -3.97
CA PRO A 336 -40.18 -11.43 -4.38
C PRO A 336 -41.11 -12.45 -5.07
N ASN A 337 -40.61 -13.13 -6.10
CA ASN A 337 -41.27 -14.23 -6.86
C ASN A 337 -42.40 -13.85 -7.82
N GLN A 338 -42.53 -12.60 -8.27
CA GLN A 338 -43.41 -12.30 -9.42
C GLN A 338 -42.66 -12.48 -10.74
N ASP A 339 -43.26 -13.19 -11.70
CA ASP A 339 -42.71 -13.29 -13.05
C ASP A 339 -43.15 -12.13 -13.93
N ILE A 340 -42.20 -11.59 -14.69
CA ILE A 340 -42.46 -10.60 -15.72
C ILE A 340 -42.98 -11.33 -16.96
N PRO A 341 -44.08 -10.87 -17.59
CA PRO A 341 -44.55 -11.44 -18.85
C PRO A 341 -43.43 -11.57 -19.90
N GLU A 342 -43.39 -12.68 -20.64
CA GLU A 342 -42.29 -13.04 -21.56
C GLU A 342 -41.93 -11.90 -22.54
N ARG A 343 -42.94 -11.16 -23.02
CA ARG A 343 -42.77 -9.99 -23.89
C ARG A 343 -41.97 -8.84 -23.25
N PHE A 344 -42.12 -8.64 -21.94
CA PHE A 344 -41.39 -7.65 -21.15
C PHE A 344 -40.06 -8.20 -20.63
N GLN A 345 -39.92 -9.52 -20.51
CA GLN A 345 -38.68 -10.19 -20.13
C GLN A 345 -37.54 -9.89 -21.12
N LYS A 346 -37.84 -9.73 -22.42
CA LYS A 346 -36.84 -9.28 -23.42
C LYS A 346 -36.29 -7.88 -23.11
N ILE A 347 -37.16 -6.94 -22.71
CA ILE A 347 -36.77 -5.57 -22.34
C ILE A 347 -35.96 -5.59 -21.03
N GLU A 348 -36.36 -6.44 -20.09
CA GLU A 348 -35.66 -6.62 -18.82
C GLU A 348 -34.30 -7.29 -18.99
N ASN A 349 -34.16 -8.28 -19.86
CA ASN A 349 -32.87 -8.88 -20.19
C ASN A 349 -31.90 -7.84 -20.78
N ILE A 350 -32.38 -6.90 -21.58
CA ILE A 350 -31.56 -5.76 -22.06
C ILE A 350 -31.14 -4.84 -20.91
N HIS A 351 -32.04 -4.61 -19.94
CA HIS A 351 -31.71 -3.87 -18.72
C HIS A 351 -30.60 -4.58 -17.93
N LYS A 352 -30.73 -5.89 -17.72
CA LYS A 352 -29.73 -6.75 -17.07
C LYS A 352 -28.38 -6.73 -17.80
N HIS A 353 -28.36 -6.83 -19.13
CA HIS A 353 -27.12 -6.70 -19.93
C HIS A 353 -26.43 -5.33 -19.70
N LYS A 354 -27.20 -4.24 -19.76
CA LYS A 354 -26.68 -2.89 -19.51
C LYS A 354 -26.12 -2.77 -18.08
N HIS A 355 -26.83 -3.29 -17.09
CA HIS A 355 -26.43 -3.22 -15.68
C HIS A 355 -25.17 -4.04 -15.41
N LEU A 356 -25.09 -5.26 -15.93
CA LEU A 356 -23.88 -6.10 -15.87
C LEU A 356 -22.67 -5.38 -16.48
N ILE A 357 -22.82 -4.78 -17.67
CA ILE A 357 -21.75 -4.00 -18.32
C ILE A 357 -21.30 -2.81 -17.45
N GLU A 358 -22.24 -2.12 -16.79
CA GLU A 358 -21.93 -1.00 -15.90
C GLU A 358 -21.15 -1.45 -14.65
N LYS A 359 -21.50 -2.61 -14.08
CA LYS A 359 -20.77 -3.20 -12.97
C LYS A 359 -19.37 -3.70 -13.40
N LEU A 360 -19.26 -4.36 -14.56
CA LEU A 360 -17.97 -4.78 -15.13
C LEU A 360 -17.02 -3.60 -15.35
N ARG A 361 -17.51 -2.47 -15.87
CA ARG A 361 -16.69 -1.25 -16.02
C ARG A 361 -16.14 -0.76 -14.70
N THR A 362 -16.92 -0.86 -13.63
CA THR A 362 -16.49 -0.46 -12.30
C THR A 362 -15.40 -1.42 -11.80
N LEU A 363 -15.61 -2.73 -11.97
CA LEU A 363 -14.65 -3.78 -11.56
C LEU A 363 -13.26 -3.55 -12.16
N LEU A 364 -13.15 -3.16 -13.44
CA LEU A 364 -11.85 -2.90 -14.09
C LEU A 364 -10.90 -1.98 -13.28
N TRP A 365 -11.43 -1.09 -12.44
CA TRP A 365 -10.66 -0.08 -11.70
C TRP A 365 -10.54 -0.36 -10.21
N ILE A 366 -11.50 -1.08 -9.63
CA ILE A 366 -11.59 -1.30 -8.17
C ILE A 366 -11.04 -2.64 -7.72
N THR A 367 -10.76 -3.55 -8.65
CA THR A 367 -10.22 -4.86 -8.32
C THR A 367 -8.69 -4.84 -8.46
N PRO A 368 -7.95 -5.56 -7.59
CA PRO A 368 -6.51 -5.73 -7.76
C PRO A 368 -6.16 -6.30 -9.13
N LEU A 369 -5.07 -5.84 -9.75
CA LEU A 369 -4.67 -6.29 -11.08
C LEU A 369 -4.46 -7.81 -11.19
N TYR A 370 -3.91 -8.45 -10.15
CA TYR A 370 -3.73 -9.91 -10.17
C TYR A 370 -5.06 -10.67 -10.29
N SER A 371 -6.17 -10.10 -9.81
CA SER A 371 -7.49 -10.75 -9.89
C SER A 371 -8.10 -10.74 -11.29
N HIS A 372 -7.49 -10.00 -12.22
CA HIS A 372 -7.92 -10.00 -13.61
C HIS A 372 -7.51 -11.30 -14.32
N THR A 373 -6.62 -12.11 -13.73
CA THR A 373 -6.32 -13.48 -14.18
C THR A 373 -7.07 -14.54 -13.35
N ILE A 374 -6.88 -15.82 -13.63
CA ILE A 374 -7.27 -16.95 -12.78
C ILE A 374 -6.52 -16.87 -11.44
N HIS A 375 -7.25 -16.98 -10.33
CA HIS A 375 -6.72 -16.91 -8.97
C HIS A 375 -7.67 -17.59 -7.98
N ASP A 376 -7.15 -17.85 -6.78
CA ASP A 376 -7.93 -18.40 -5.67
C ASP A 376 -8.93 -17.35 -5.13
N PRO A 377 -10.25 -17.66 -5.11
CA PRO A 377 -11.29 -16.74 -4.63
C PRO A 377 -11.13 -16.33 -3.16
N SER A 378 -10.47 -17.14 -2.32
CA SER A 378 -10.21 -16.80 -0.91
C SER A 378 -9.39 -15.50 -0.76
N ARG A 379 -8.45 -15.27 -1.68
CA ARG A 379 -7.57 -14.08 -1.70
C ARG A 379 -8.32 -12.80 -2.08
N LEU A 380 -9.41 -12.92 -2.85
CA LEU A 380 -10.28 -11.80 -3.22
C LEU A 380 -11.03 -11.25 -2.02
N LYS A 381 -11.70 -12.12 -1.25
CA LYS A 381 -12.47 -11.71 -0.05
C LYS A 381 -11.61 -10.90 0.90
N GLU A 382 -10.39 -11.35 1.14
CA GLU A 382 -9.43 -10.60 1.95
C GLU A 382 -8.95 -9.29 1.28
N SER A 383 -8.88 -9.21 -0.05
CA SER A 383 -8.52 -7.98 -0.76
C SER A 383 -9.62 -6.93 -0.78
N PHE A 384 -10.88 -7.33 -0.70
CA PHE A 384 -12.04 -6.43 -0.67
C PHE A 384 -12.41 -5.94 0.72
N LYS A 385 -11.90 -6.53 1.82
CA LYS A 385 -12.17 -6.10 3.21
C LYS A 385 -12.01 -4.59 3.48
N PHE A 386 -11.38 -3.84 2.58
CA PHE A 386 -10.99 -2.43 2.76
C PHE A 386 -11.81 -1.41 1.96
N SER A 387 -12.77 -1.82 1.12
CA SER A 387 -13.64 -0.86 0.43
C SER A 387 -15.05 -0.85 1.03
N LYS A 388 -15.64 0.32 1.29
CA LYS A 388 -17.08 0.39 1.68
C LYS A 388 -18.01 -0.15 0.59
N LYS A 389 -17.54 -0.18 -0.67
CA LYS A 389 -18.21 -0.86 -1.78
C LYS A 389 -18.17 -2.37 -1.67
N ALA A 390 -17.28 -2.94 -0.85
CA ALA A 390 -17.23 -4.37 -0.58
C ALA A 390 -18.58 -4.85 -0.05
N LYS A 391 -19.34 -4.06 0.70
CA LYS A 391 -20.71 -4.44 1.10
C LYS A 391 -21.68 -4.67 -0.07
N GLU A 392 -21.50 -4.00 -1.22
CA GLU A 392 -22.26 -4.30 -2.45
C GLU A 392 -21.76 -5.57 -3.14
N PHE A 393 -20.51 -5.98 -2.88
CA PHE A 393 -19.86 -7.17 -3.46
C PHE A 393 -19.78 -8.36 -2.47
N ASP A 394 -20.08 -8.15 -1.19
CA ASP A 394 -20.10 -9.16 -0.11
C ASP A 394 -21.33 -10.07 -0.28
N ASN A 395 -22.37 -9.56 -0.95
CA ASN A 395 -23.57 -10.29 -1.34
C ASN A 395 -23.39 -11.10 -2.64
N LEU A 396 -22.27 -10.96 -3.34
CA LEU A 396 -21.98 -11.86 -4.46
C LEU A 396 -21.48 -13.16 -3.86
N GLU A 397 -22.29 -14.20 -3.97
CA GLU A 397 -21.82 -15.57 -3.76
C GLU A 397 -20.81 -15.89 -4.87
N TYR A 398 -19.56 -15.53 -4.62
CA TYR A 398 -18.45 -15.97 -5.46
C TYR A 398 -18.34 -17.48 -5.32
N ASP A 399 -18.47 -18.19 -6.44
CA ASP A 399 -18.13 -19.59 -6.52
C ASP A 399 -16.64 -19.77 -6.15
N VAL A 400 -16.43 -20.22 -4.91
CA VAL A 400 -15.12 -20.48 -4.30
C VAL A 400 -14.37 -21.59 -5.05
N SER A 401 -15.07 -22.38 -5.87
CA SER A 401 -14.47 -23.43 -6.71
C SER A 401 -14.03 -22.94 -8.10
N SER A 402 -14.39 -21.71 -8.50
CA SER A 402 -14.13 -21.25 -9.87
C SER A 402 -12.65 -20.93 -10.12
N LYS A 403 -12.06 -21.60 -11.13
CA LYS A 403 -10.73 -21.28 -11.69
C LYS A 403 -10.83 -20.14 -12.71
N GLU A 404 -11.63 -19.11 -12.43
CA GLU A 404 -11.91 -18.04 -13.36
C GLU A 404 -11.33 -16.69 -12.92
N SER A 405 -11.29 -15.71 -13.83
CA SER A 405 -10.96 -14.32 -13.47
C SER A 405 -12.14 -13.65 -12.81
N ILE A 406 -11.91 -12.61 -12.00
CA ILE A 406 -12.99 -11.92 -11.29
C ILE A 406 -14.13 -11.45 -12.20
N PHE A 407 -13.79 -11.02 -13.43
CA PHE A 407 -14.80 -10.57 -14.39
C PHE A 407 -15.72 -11.69 -14.87
N LEU A 408 -15.19 -12.89 -15.07
CA LEU A 408 -15.98 -14.03 -15.57
C LEU A 408 -16.79 -14.66 -14.43
N SER A 409 -16.19 -14.82 -13.25
CA SER A 409 -16.91 -15.22 -12.04
C SER A 409 -18.07 -14.26 -11.72
N PHE A 410 -17.85 -12.96 -11.88
CA PHE A 410 -18.89 -11.95 -11.69
C PHE A 410 -20.02 -12.06 -12.72
N ILE A 411 -19.70 -12.34 -13.99
CA ILE A 411 -20.72 -12.58 -15.01
C ILE A 411 -21.56 -13.80 -14.62
N HIS A 412 -20.93 -14.91 -14.24
CA HIS A 412 -21.62 -16.16 -13.90
C HIS A 412 -22.51 -16.02 -12.66
N SER A 413 -22.02 -15.37 -11.60
CA SER A 413 -22.84 -15.07 -10.42
C SER A 413 -24.02 -14.16 -10.79
N TYR A 414 -23.80 -13.12 -11.59
CA TYR A 414 -24.87 -12.21 -12.02
C TYR A 414 -25.91 -12.91 -12.91
N GLU A 415 -25.51 -13.84 -13.78
CA GLU A 415 -26.41 -14.69 -14.57
C GLU A 415 -27.31 -15.57 -13.67
N THR A 416 -26.72 -16.14 -12.62
CA THR A 416 -27.40 -17.01 -11.64
C THR A 416 -28.39 -16.21 -10.79
N ASP A 417 -27.93 -15.11 -10.18
CA ASP A 417 -28.72 -14.26 -9.27
C ASP A 417 -29.93 -13.64 -9.97
N HIS A 418 -29.82 -13.38 -11.27
CA HIS A 418 -30.87 -12.73 -12.05
C HIS A 418 -31.56 -13.67 -13.05
N ASN A 419 -31.28 -14.98 -13.01
CA ASN A 419 -31.82 -15.99 -13.91
C ASN A 419 -31.87 -15.52 -15.38
N PHE A 420 -30.72 -15.15 -15.94
CA PHE A 420 -30.59 -14.77 -17.34
C PHE A 420 -29.21 -15.16 -17.87
N SER A 421 -29.06 -15.25 -19.20
CA SER A 421 -27.76 -15.48 -19.85
C SER A 421 -27.25 -14.22 -20.54
N PHE A 422 -25.98 -13.90 -20.30
CA PHE A 422 -25.26 -12.80 -20.90
C PHE A 422 -24.64 -13.22 -22.24
N GLN A 423 -25.25 -12.77 -23.34
CA GLN A 423 -24.95 -13.27 -24.68
C GLN A 423 -24.06 -12.34 -25.53
N ASP A 424 -23.49 -11.28 -24.95
CA ASP A 424 -22.63 -10.36 -25.69
C ASP A 424 -21.23 -10.96 -25.94
N LYS A 425 -21.10 -11.68 -27.06
CA LYS A 425 -19.85 -12.36 -27.47
C LYS A 425 -18.65 -11.41 -27.58
N GLU A 426 -18.88 -10.16 -27.99
CA GLU A 426 -17.80 -9.18 -28.14
C GLU A 426 -17.23 -8.78 -26.77
N VAL A 427 -18.12 -8.53 -25.80
CA VAL A 427 -17.73 -8.24 -24.42
C VAL A 427 -17.00 -9.43 -23.80
N LEU A 428 -17.54 -10.65 -23.95
CA LEU A 428 -16.91 -11.86 -23.43
C LEU A 428 -15.51 -12.09 -24.02
N LYS A 429 -15.34 -11.88 -25.33
CA LYS A 429 -14.03 -11.98 -25.99
C LYS A 429 -13.05 -10.93 -25.48
N ALA A 430 -13.52 -9.69 -25.28
CA ALA A 430 -12.68 -8.61 -24.77
C ALA A 430 -12.20 -8.88 -23.33
N VAL A 431 -13.09 -9.35 -22.47
CA VAL A 431 -12.78 -9.71 -21.07
C VAL A 431 -11.82 -10.89 -20.99
N LYS A 432 -12.06 -11.98 -21.76
CA LYS A 432 -11.13 -13.12 -21.86
C LYS A 432 -9.75 -12.69 -22.33
N GLY A 433 -9.69 -11.78 -23.32
CA GLY A 433 -8.43 -11.22 -23.79
C GLY A 433 -7.65 -10.41 -22.75
N LEU A 434 -8.34 -9.73 -21.82
CA LEU A 434 -7.69 -9.09 -20.67
C LEU A 434 -7.16 -10.13 -19.69
N ARG A 435 -7.96 -11.16 -19.39
CA ARG A 435 -7.55 -12.27 -18.52
C ARG A 435 -6.27 -12.90 -19.01
N ASP A 436 -6.21 -13.31 -20.28
CA ASP A 436 -5.07 -14.04 -20.82
C ASP A 436 -3.79 -13.19 -20.81
N LYS A 437 -3.92 -11.88 -21.05
CA LYS A 437 -2.78 -10.95 -21.00
C LYS A 437 -2.29 -10.75 -19.57
N MET A 438 -3.20 -10.62 -18.59
CA MET A 438 -2.81 -10.55 -17.18
C MET A 438 -2.21 -11.88 -16.72
N ALA A 439 -2.78 -13.02 -17.14
CA ALA A 439 -2.29 -14.35 -16.80
C ALA A 439 -0.84 -14.52 -17.22
N LYS A 440 -0.51 -14.18 -18.47
CA LYS A 440 0.86 -14.24 -18.96
C LYS A 440 1.82 -13.40 -18.11
N MET A 441 1.42 -12.16 -17.79
CA MET A 441 2.26 -11.23 -17.05
C MET A 441 2.42 -11.62 -15.57
N TRP A 442 1.30 -11.93 -14.89
CA TRP A 442 1.27 -12.26 -13.48
C TRP A 442 1.84 -13.65 -13.19
N LEU A 443 1.45 -14.68 -13.94
CA LEU A 443 1.93 -16.05 -13.68
C LEU A 443 3.43 -16.15 -13.92
N TYR A 444 3.93 -15.55 -14.99
CA TYR A 444 5.37 -15.51 -15.25
C TYR A 444 6.11 -14.80 -14.11
N PHE A 445 5.63 -13.63 -13.69
CA PHE A 445 6.22 -12.89 -12.58
C PHE A 445 6.19 -13.69 -11.27
N LYS A 446 5.04 -14.30 -10.97
CA LYS A 446 4.80 -15.07 -9.75
C LYS A 446 5.71 -16.30 -9.68
N GLU A 447 5.74 -17.09 -10.75
CA GLU A 447 6.48 -18.35 -10.79
C GLU A 447 7.99 -18.13 -10.79
N ARG A 448 8.49 -17.10 -11.50
CA ARG A 448 9.92 -16.87 -11.66
C ARG A 448 10.53 -16.01 -10.57
N PHE A 449 9.86 -14.94 -10.16
CA PHE A 449 10.46 -13.94 -9.26
C PHE A 449 9.84 -13.95 -7.87
N PHE A 450 8.53 -14.04 -7.76
CA PHE A 450 7.88 -14.02 -6.44
C PHE A 450 8.21 -15.29 -5.63
N LYS A 451 8.17 -16.47 -6.24
CA LYS A 451 8.61 -17.72 -5.57
C LYS A 451 10.09 -17.67 -5.15
N TYR A 452 10.96 -17.14 -6.02
CA TYR A 452 12.35 -16.91 -5.68
C TYR A 452 12.50 -15.98 -4.47
N ALA A 453 11.75 -14.87 -4.45
CA ALA A 453 11.78 -13.93 -3.34
C ALA A 453 11.33 -14.57 -2.02
N LEU A 454 10.30 -15.42 -2.03
CA LEU A 454 9.86 -16.14 -0.84
C LEU A 454 10.94 -17.10 -0.31
N ASN A 455 11.60 -17.85 -1.19
CA ASN A 455 12.68 -18.74 -0.79
C ASN A 455 13.86 -17.96 -0.18
N GLN A 456 14.25 -16.86 -0.82
CA GLN A 456 15.31 -15.99 -0.32
C GLN A 456 14.96 -15.31 1.02
N LEU A 457 13.70 -14.93 1.22
CA LEU A 457 13.23 -14.42 2.51
C LEU A 457 13.33 -15.47 3.62
N ARG A 458 13.03 -16.74 3.30
CA ARG A 458 13.19 -17.85 4.24
C ARG A 458 14.66 -18.04 4.60
N GLU A 459 15.55 -18.06 3.61
CA GLU A 459 17.00 -18.15 3.81
C GLU A 459 17.55 -16.99 4.65
N MET A 460 17.07 -15.75 4.41
CA MET A 460 17.44 -14.59 5.24
C MET A 460 17.04 -14.75 6.71
N GLY A 461 15.92 -15.45 6.99
CA GLY A 461 15.47 -15.73 8.34
C GLY A 461 16.42 -16.64 9.13
N GLU A 462 17.28 -17.39 8.45
CA GLU A 462 18.27 -18.30 9.05
C GLU A 462 19.60 -17.60 9.35
N TYR A 463 19.78 -16.34 8.93
CA TYR A 463 21.04 -15.63 9.12
C TYR A 463 21.29 -15.34 10.59
N SER A 464 22.48 -15.74 11.06
CA SER A 464 22.92 -15.42 12.41
C SER A 464 23.21 -13.92 12.51
N LEU A 465 22.55 -13.26 13.46
CA LEU A 465 22.82 -11.87 13.83
C LEU A 465 24.24 -11.64 14.40
N LYS A 466 24.99 -12.72 14.69
CA LYS A 466 26.38 -12.68 15.15
C LYS A 466 27.40 -12.81 14.00
N ASP A 467 26.95 -13.04 12.77
CA ASP A 467 27.82 -13.12 11.59
C ASP A 467 28.43 -11.73 11.30
N GLU A 468 29.75 -11.67 11.14
CA GLU A 468 30.48 -10.42 10.82
C GLU A 468 30.02 -9.83 9.49
N ASN A 469 29.60 -10.67 8.53
CA ASN A 469 29.13 -10.26 7.22
C ASN A 469 27.60 -10.09 7.14
N TYR A 470 26.90 -10.10 8.28
CA TYR A 470 25.44 -9.98 8.31
C TYR A 470 24.94 -8.74 7.56
N GLY A 471 25.54 -7.58 7.81
CA GLY A 471 25.12 -6.31 7.20
C GLY A 471 25.22 -6.32 5.67
N GLU A 472 26.32 -6.84 5.12
CA GLU A 472 26.53 -6.91 3.67
C GLU A 472 25.59 -7.91 2.99
N LYS A 473 25.44 -9.12 3.55
CA LYS A 473 24.51 -10.14 3.04
C LYS A 473 23.07 -9.64 3.02
N ILE A 474 22.64 -8.99 4.10
CA ILE A 474 21.29 -8.41 4.19
C ILE A 474 21.12 -7.28 3.18
N LYS A 475 22.13 -6.43 3.00
CA LYS A 475 22.08 -5.33 2.03
C LYS A 475 21.91 -5.84 0.60
N GLU A 476 22.69 -6.85 0.21
CA GLU A 476 22.59 -7.51 -1.10
C GLU A 476 21.20 -8.13 -1.31
N ASN A 477 20.71 -8.90 -0.34
CA ASN A 477 19.38 -9.50 -0.44
C ASN A 477 18.26 -8.47 -0.50
N LEU A 478 18.35 -7.39 0.28
CA LEU A 478 17.40 -6.28 0.21
C LEU A 478 17.37 -5.65 -1.19
N ASP A 479 18.53 -5.45 -1.82
CA ASP A 479 18.62 -4.88 -3.17
C ASP A 479 17.96 -5.78 -4.22
N ASN A 480 17.96 -7.09 -3.99
CA ASN A 480 17.36 -8.08 -4.88
C ASN A 480 15.85 -8.24 -4.65
N LEU A 481 15.40 -8.17 -3.39
CA LEU A 481 14.03 -8.48 -2.97
C LEU A 481 13.09 -7.29 -3.04
N ILE A 482 13.55 -6.09 -2.66
CA ILE A 482 12.72 -4.88 -2.68
C ILE A 482 12.08 -4.63 -4.06
N PRO A 483 12.79 -4.77 -5.19
CA PRO A 483 12.17 -4.65 -6.51
C PRO A 483 11.03 -5.62 -6.80
N ILE A 484 11.17 -6.88 -6.38
CA ILE A 484 10.14 -7.90 -6.57
C ILE A 484 8.91 -7.53 -5.74
N MET A 485 9.10 -7.05 -4.52
CA MET A 485 8.02 -6.59 -3.66
C MET A 485 7.29 -5.36 -4.21
N ALA A 486 8.03 -4.38 -4.74
CA ALA A 486 7.46 -3.18 -5.34
C ALA A 486 6.55 -3.52 -6.54
N ILE A 487 7.02 -4.41 -7.42
CA ILE A 487 6.23 -4.87 -8.57
C ILE A 487 5.01 -5.68 -8.12
N TYR A 488 5.19 -6.58 -7.15
CA TYR A 488 4.11 -7.36 -6.55
C TYR A 488 3.03 -6.46 -5.97
N GLU A 489 3.40 -5.35 -5.33
CA GLU A 489 2.47 -4.42 -4.74
C GLU A 489 1.54 -3.78 -5.78
N ILE A 490 2.07 -3.39 -6.95
CA ILE A 490 1.25 -2.85 -8.04
C ILE A 490 0.24 -3.89 -8.55
N PHE A 491 0.61 -5.17 -8.60
CA PHE A 491 -0.34 -6.24 -8.92
C PHE A 491 -1.48 -6.36 -7.90
N ASN A 492 -1.20 -6.07 -6.62
CA ASN A 492 -2.12 -6.25 -5.51
C ASN A 492 -2.97 -5.02 -5.17
N ARG A 493 -2.71 -3.87 -5.80
CA ARG A 493 -3.50 -2.66 -5.60
C ARG A 493 -4.55 -2.49 -6.71
N PRO A 494 -5.76 -2.01 -6.36
CA PRO A 494 -6.67 -1.45 -7.34
C PRO A 494 -6.05 -0.25 -8.06
N LEU A 495 -6.30 -0.15 -9.36
CA LEU A 495 -5.87 1.00 -10.17
C LEU A 495 -6.42 2.30 -9.62
N SER A 496 -7.66 2.27 -9.13
CA SER A 496 -8.34 3.42 -8.57
C SER A 496 -7.77 3.89 -7.23
N GLU A 497 -6.86 3.15 -6.59
CA GLU A 497 -6.18 3.56 -5.36
C GLU A 497 -4.74 4.00 -5.62
N SER A 498 -4.09 3.42 -6.64
CA SER A 498 -2.65 3.55 -6.88
C SER A 498 -2.30 4.38 -8.12
N VAL A 499 -3.10 4.34 -9.19
CA VAL A 499 -2.75 4.90 -10.50
C VAL A 499 -3.72 5.99 -10.96
N TYR A 500 -5.01 5.72 -10.84
CA TYR A 500 -6.11 6.55 -11.37
C TYR A 500 -7.15 6.83 -10.27
N PRO A 501 -6.80 7.59 -9.21
CA PRO A 501 -7.75 7.96 -8.15
C PRO A 501 -9.03 8.62 -8.67
N GLU A 502 -8.98 9.22 -9.86
CA GLU A 502 -10.09 9.90 -10.53
C GLU A 502 -11.09 8.93 -11.18
N SER A 503 -10.72 7.65 -11.35
CA SER A 503 -11.59 6.64 -11.98
C SER A 503 -12.82 6.26 -11.14
N VAL A 504 -12.85 6.62 -9.86
CA VAL A 504 -13.97 6.38 -8.94
C VAL A 504 -14.33 7.68 -8.21
N PRO A 505 -15.61 8.09 -8.17
CA PRO A 505 -16.04 9.29 -7.47
C PRO A 505 -15.63 9.28 -5.99
N GLN A 506 -14.94 10.34 -5.55
CA GLN A 506 -14.34 10.40 -4.22
C GLN A 506 -15.33 10.58 -3.07
N THR A 507 -16.54 11.09 -3.36
CA THR A 507 -17.63 11.20 -2.39
C THR A 507 -18.03 9.86 -1.77
N GLN A 508 -17.59 8.74 -2.36
CA GLN A 508 -17.82 7.39 -1.87
C GLN A 508 -16.68 6.82 -1.01
N ARG A 509 -15.59 7.57 -0.79
CA ARG A 509 -14.37 7.12 -0.09
C ARG A 509 -14.13 7.89 1.21
N LEU A 510 -14.73 7.38 2.29
CA LEU A 510 -14.68 8.01 3.61
C LEU A 510 -13.25 8.25 4.13
N GLY A 511 -12.32 7.34 3.85
CA GLY A 511 -10.89 7.50 4.19
C GLY A 511 -10.20 8.66 3.47
N ALA A 512 -10.43 8.80 2.16
CA ALA A 512 -9.89 9.92 1.38
C ALA A 512 -10.49 11.27 1.82
N HIS A 513 -11.79 11.28 2.14
CA HIS A 513 -12.45 12.46 2.70
C HIS A 513 -11.88 12.82 4.08
N LEU A 514 -11.63 11.84 4.96
CA LEU A 514 -11.00 12.06 6.26
C LEU A 514 -9.57 12.58 6.11
N ALA A 515 -8.76 11.97 5.23
CA ALA A 515 -7.42 12.45 4.93
C ALA A 515 -7.44 13.90 4.43
N LYS A 516 -8.33 14.24 3.50
CA LYS A 516 -8.53 15.63 3.03
C LYS A 516 -8.96 16.57 4.15
N PHE A 517 -9.89 16.17 5.00
CA PHE A 517 -10.33 16.99 6.12
C PHE A 517 -9.19 17.25 7.12
N LEU A 518 -8.44 16.21 7.51
CA LEU A 518 -7.29 16.29 8.41
C LEU A 518 -6.12 17.11 7.85
N THR A 519 -5.98 17.15 6.51
CA THR A 519 -4.97 17.95 5.80
C THR A 519 -5.44 19.33 5.41
N SER A 520 -6.73 19.63 5.57
CA SER A 520 -7.29 20.90 5.13
C SER A 520 -6.77 22.03 6.01
N LYS A 521 -6.62 23.21 5.42
CA LYS A 521 -6.35 24.46 6.16
C LYS A 521 -7.44 24.81 7.20
N TYR A 522 -8.60 24.15 7.10
CA TYR A 522 -9.77 24.34 7.97
C TYR A 522 -9.79 23.40 9.18
N ASN A 523 -8.81 22.50 9.32
CA ASN A 523 -8.60 21.72 10.52
C ASN A 523 -7.37 22.25 11.30
N PRO A 524 -7.56 23.19 12.24
CA PRO A 524 -6.47 23.78 13.00
C PRO A 524 -5.76 22.79 13.92
N LEU A 525 -6.38 21.65 14.26
CA LEU A 525 -5.84 20.66 15.19
C LEU A 525 -4.89 19.66 14.52
N GLY A 526 -5.03 19.37 13.23
CA GLY A 526 -4.21 18.34 12.56
C GLY A 526 -2.81 18.83 12.19
N LEU A 527 -2.69 19.49 11.04
CA LEU A 527 -1.40 19.85 10.46
C LEU A 527 -0.63 20.91 11.25
N THR A 528 -1.34 21.88 11.83
CA THR A 528 -0.70 22.99 12.56
C THR A 528 -0.07 22.50 13.86
N LEU A 529 -0.76 21.63 14.62
CA LEU A 529 -0.19 21.02 15.82
C LEU A 529 0.99 20.11 15.47
N ILE A 530 0.89 19.24 14.47
CA ILE A 530 2.01 18.37 14.09
C ILE A 530 3.24 19.19 13.68
N LYS A 531 3.06 20.26 12.88
CA LYS A 531 4.14 21.17 12.50
C LYS A 531 4.75 21.86 13.72
N PHE A 532 3.91 22.32 14.65
CA PHE A 532 4.33 22.97 15.90
C PHE A 532 5.14 22.00 16.78
N PHE A 533 4.64 20.81 17.05
CA PHE A 533 5.36 19.80 17.85
C PHE A 533 6.66 19.37 17.19
N ASN A 534 6.69 19.17 15.87
CA ASN A 534 7.93 18.89 15.12
C ASN A 534 8.95 20.03 15.21
N LEU A 535 8.49 21.29 15.21
CA LEU A 535 9.38 22.43 15.41
C LEU A 535 9.93 22.47 16.84
N LEU A 536 9.08 22.26 17.84
CA LEU A 536 9.47 22.26 19.25
C LEU A 536 10.45 21.13 19.57
N ALA A 537 10.16 19.91 19.13
CA ALA A 537 11.06 18.78 19.28
C ALA A 537 12.40 19.03 18.60
N TYR A 538 12.40 19.51 17.34
CA TYR A 538 13.64 19.86 16.65
C TYR A 538 14.46 20.87 17.45
N ARG A 539 13.85 21.94 17.98
CA ARG A 539 14.56 22.94 18.79
C ARG A 539 15.21 22.31 20.03
N ASN A 540 14.46 21.49 20.77
CA ASN A 540 14.97 20.82 21.96
C ASN A 540 16.15 19.88 21.64
N TRP A 541 16.01 19.06 20.61
CA TRP A 541 17.06 18.13 20.17
C TRP A 541 18.27 18.88 19.62
N SER A 542 18.07 19.91 18.79
CA SER A 542 19.15 20.73 18.26
C SER A 542 19.95 21.42 19.36
N TYR A 543 19.29 21.92 20.42
CA TYR A 543 19.95 22.49 21.58
C TYR A 543 20.87 21.48 22.28
N LEU A 544 20.36 20.27 22.54
CA LEU A 544 21.16 19.21 23.18
C LEU A 544 22.32 18.77 22.30
N ILE A 545 22.11 18.63 20.99
CA ILE A 545 23.16 18.27 20.02
C ILE A 545 24.27 19.32 20.03
N THR A 546 23.94 20.61 19.92
CA THR A 546 24.92 21.70 19.95
C THR A 546 25.66 21.74 21.29
N ARG A 547 24.94 21.62 22.41
CA ARG A 547 25.54 21.62 23.74
C ARG A 547 26.52 20.48 23.96
N LYS A 548 26.15 19.26 23.52
CA LYS A 548 27.00 18.07 23.63
C LYS A 548 28.00 17.93 22.48
N ARG A 549 27.99 18.83 21.49
CA ARG A 549 28.81 18.80 20.27
C ARG A 549 28.73 17.47 19.51
N LEU A 550 27.54 16.88 19.46
CA LEU A 550 27.33 15.59 18.79
C LEU A 550 27.27 15.77 17.27
N ASN A 551 27.99 14.94 16.53
CA ASN A 551 27.69 14.71 15.12
C ASN A 551 26.46 13.81 14.96
N LEU A 552 26.01 13.58 13.72
CA LEU A 552 24.78 12.83 13.47
C LEU A 552 24.87 11.34 13.89
N LYS A 553 26.05 10.71 13.74
CA LYS A 553 26.28 9.31 14.14
C LYS A 553 26.34 9.18 15.66
N GLU A 554 27.02 10.12 16.33
CA GLU A 554 27.04 10.22 17.79
C GLU A 554 25.65 10.49 18.36
N PHE A 555 24.87 11.35 17.72
CA PHE A 555 23.47 11.58 18.09
C PHE A 555 22.63 10.32 17.90
N TYR A 556 22.79 9.59 16.79
CA TYR A 556 22.11 8.32 16.58
C TYR A 556 22.40 7.32 17.70
N ASN A 557 23.69 7.10 18.02
CA ASN A 557 24.09 6.21 19.10
C ASN A 557 23.56 6.67 20.45
N PHE A 558 23.64 7.97 20.75
CA PHE A 558 23.07 8.55 21.96
C PHE A 558 21.56 8.26 22.08
N ILE A 559 20.81 8.34 20.96
CA ILE A 559 19.38 7.99 20.97
C ILE A 559 19.18 6.50 21.21
N VAL A 560 19.91 5.60 20.56
CA VAL A 560 19.80 4.14 20.77
C VAL A 560 20.08 3.75 22.23
N ASP A 561 20.96 4.49 22.89
CA ASP A 561 21.39 4.23 24.27
C ASP A 561 20.40 4.73 25.32
N LEU A 562 19.37 5.49 24.93
CA LEU A 562 18.39 5.97 25.90
C LEU A 562 17.67 4.78 26.57
N PRO A 563 17.49 4.84 27.89
CA PRO A 563 16.90 3.73 28.64
C PRO A 563 15.43 3.49 28.30
N VAL A 564 14.75 4.46 27.67
CA VAL A 564 13.34 4.40 27.29
C VAL A 564 13.00 3.42 26.17
N TRP A 565 14.02 2.73 25.62
CA TRP A 565 13.88 1.72 24.56
C TRP A 565 13.94 0.30 25.11
N ASP A 566 13.31 0.08 26.25
CA ASP A 566 13.28 -1.11 27.08
C ASP A 566 13.02 -2.40 26.26
N ASP A 567 12.18 -2.29 25.23
CA ASP A 567 11.68 -3.42 24.45
C ASP A 567 12.63 -3.86 23.33
N ILE A 568 13.58 -3.01 22.92
CA ILE A 568 14.55 -3.39 21.88
C ILE A 568 15.56 -4.37 22.48
N PRO A 569 15.71 -5.60 21.95
CA PRO A 569 16.68 -6.56 22.44
C PRO A 569 18.12 -6.05 22.38
N LYS A 570 18.96 -6.41 23.36
CA LYS A 570 20.35 -5.93 23.45
C LYS A 570 21.17 -6.24 22.20
N ASN A 571 21.07 -7.47 21.68
CA ASN A 571 21.73 -7.88 20.44
C ASN A 571 21.33 -7.00 19.24
N ILE A 572 20.06 -6.59 19.16
CA ILE A 572 19.60 -5.68 18.10
C ILE A 572 20.16 -4.27 18.30
N ARG A 573 20.16 -3.76 19.54
CA ARG A 573 20.81 -2.45 19.85
C ARG A 573 22.28 -2.46 19.46
N ASP A 574 22.99 -3.54 19.75
CA ASP A 574 24.41 -3.68 19.43
C ASP A 574 24.64 -3.71 17.91
N ILE A 575 23.78 -4.36 17.14
CA ILE A 575 23.87 -4.38 15.66
C ILE A 575 23.61 -2.99 15.07
N ILE A 576 22.53 -2.31 15.49
CA ILE A 576 22.20 -1.01 14.92
C ILE A 576 23.17 0.10 15.34
N ARG A 577 23.84 -0.03 16.50
CA ARG A 577 24.97 0.83 16.93
C ARG A 577 26.19 0.72 16.01
N ILE A 578 26.26 -0.37 15.25
CA ILE A 578 27.45 -0.88 14.57
C ILE A 578 27.06 -1.21 13.11
N ASN A 579 26.80 -0.19 12.29
CA ASN A 579 27.40 -0.24 10.96
C ASN A 579 28.83 0.28 11.11
N LYS A 580 29.69 -0.62 11.61
CA LYS A 580 31.14 -0.57 11.39
C LYS A 580 31.34 -1.05 9.96
N VAL A 581 31.35 -0.11 9.03
CA VAL A 581 32.30 -0.16 7.92
C VAL A 581 33.35 0.89 8.25
#